data_AF-A0A6B3HGP7-F1
#
_entry.id   AF-A0A6B3HGP7-F1
#
_cell.length_a   1.000
_cell.length_b   1.000
_cell.length_c   1.000
_cell.angle_alpha   90.00
_cell.angle_beta   90.00
_cell.angle_gamma   90.00
#
_symmetry.space_group_name_H-M   'P 1'
#
loop_
_entity.id
_entity.type
_entity.pdbx_description
1 polymer ?
#
loop_
_entity_poly.entity_id
_entity_poly.type
_entity_poly.pdbx_seq_one_letter_code
_entity_poly.pdbx_strand_id
1 'polypeptide(L)'
;MTTAETAPAAEKKKGAGAMAVMQRIGRSLMLPVAVLPAAALLVRLGNGDMLGRESFPTFITKLASYMAAGGGAILDNMPLLFAVGIAIGFAKKSDGSTALAAVTGYLVFQKVLATFTDSNLPQVASVADGKIVMSDAPVNAGVLGGVVMGIVV
;
A
#
# COMPACT_ATOMS: atom_id res chain seq x y z
N MET A 1 5.64 -43.03 50.62
CA MET A 1 4.48 -42.41 49.95
C MET A 1 4.90 -41.01 49.51
N THR A 2 5.41 -40.89 48.29
CA THR A 2 5.87 -39.62 47.70
C THR A 2 4.71 -39.02 46.89
N THR A 3 4.17 -37.90 47.35
CA THR A 3 3.16 -37.13 46.64
C THR A 3 3.82 -36.36 45.50
N ALA A 4 3.47 -36.70 44.26
CA ALA A 4 3.82 -35.93 43.08
C ALA A 4 2.96 -34.65 43.06
N GLU A 5 3.58 -33.53 43.41
CA GLU A 5 2.99 -32.20 43.24
C GLU A 5 2.95 -31.87 41.75
N THR A 6 1.75 -31.91 41.18
CA THR A 6 1.49 -31.54 39.78
C THR A 6 1.52 -30.02 39.68
N ALA A 7 2.55 -29.48 39.02
CA ALA A 7 2.67 -28.05 38.76
C ALA A 7 1.48 -27.55 37.91
N PRO A 8 0.89 -26.38 38.21
CA PRO A 8 -0.27 -25.87 37.51
C PRO A 8 0.13 -25.40 36.10
N ALA A 9 -0.65 -25.81 35.10
CA ALA A 9 -0.49 -25.37 33.72
C ALA A 9 -0.72 -23.86 33.61
N ALA A 10 0.32 -23.12 33.18
CA ALA A 10 0.27 -21.67 33.01
C ALA A 10 -0.75 -21.27 31.93
N GLU A 11 -1.77 -20.55 32.36
CA GLU A 11 -2.84 -20.01 31.51
C GLU A 11 -2.26 -18.93 30.57
N LYS A 12 -2.12 -19.24 29.27
CA LYS A 12 -1.64 -18.28 28.26
C LYS A 12 -2.63 -17.13 28.12
N LYS A 13 -2.25 -15.96 28.64
CA LYS A 13 -2.98 -14.68 28.57
C LYS A 13 -3.22 -14.28 27.10
N LYS A 14 -4.45 -14.47 26.60
CA LYS A 14 -4.87 -14.20 25.19
C LYS A 14 -4.54 -12.79 24.66
N GLY A 15 -4.29 -11.80 25.53
CA GLY A 15 -3.97 -10.42 25.14
C GLY A 15 -2.51 -10.17 24.71
N ALA A 16 -1.55 -10.99 25.14
CA ALA A 16 -0.13 -10.75 24.84
C ALA A 16 0.22 -10.98 23.36
N GLY A 17 -0.45 -11.95 22.72
CA GLY A 17 -0.25 -12.26 21.30
C GLY A 17 -0.78 -11.18 20.37
N ALA A 18 -1.99 -10.66 20.63
CA ALA A 18 -2.59 -9.61 19.81
C ALA A 18 -1.77 -8.30 19.84
N MET A 19 -1.27 -7.92 21.02
CA MET A 19 -0.42 -6.73 21.15
C MET A 19 0.91 -6.88 20.39
N ALA A 20 1.50 -8.08 20.42
CA ALA A 20 2.73 -8.37 19.69
C ALA A 20 2.53 -8.30 18.15
N VAL A 21 1.38 -8.77 17.65
CA VAL A 21 1.02 -8.63 16.23
C VAL A 21 0.85 -7.16 15.87
N MET A 22 0.12 -6.37 16.67
CA MET A 22 -0.09 -4.95 16.41
C MET A 22 1.23 -4.15 16.40
N GLN A 23 2.15 -4.47 17.31
CA GLN A 23 3.50 -3.87 17.31
C GLN A 23 4.28 -4.22 16.05
N ARG A 24 4.15 -5.46 15.56
CA ARG A 24 4.83 -5.89 14.34
C ARG A 24 4.28 -5.21 13.09
N ILE A 25 2.95 -5.02 13.02
CA ILE A 25 2.30 -4.20 11.97
C ILE A 25 2.82 -2.76 12.04
N GLY A 26 2.84 -2.16 13.23
CA GLY A 26 3.36 -0.78 13.39
C GLY A 26 4.80 -0.62 12.90
N ARG A 27 5.66 -1.61 13.18
CA ARG A 27 7.05 -1.61 12.71
C ARG A 27 7.18 -1.82 11.20
N SER A 28 6.35 -2.67 10.59
CA SER A 28 6.39 -2.93 9.15
C SER A 28 5.83 -1.78 8.32
N LEU A 29 4.90 -1.01 8.89
CA LEU A 29 4.38 0.24 8.31
C LEU A 29 5.41 1.36 8.22
N MET A 30 6.52 1.32 8.99
CA MET A 30 7.54 2.36 8.92
C MET A 30 8.23 2.44 7.56
N LEU A 31 8.40 1.31 6.85
CA LEU A 31 9.12 1.29 5.57
C LEU A 31 8.39 2.09 4.47
N PRO A 32 7.08 1.85 4.19
CA PRO A 32 6.34 2.66 3.21
C PRO A 32 6.13 4.10 3.67
N VAL A 33 5.90 4.32 4.97
CA VAL A 33 5.64 5.68 5.49
C VAL A 33 6.87 6.58 5.34
N ALA A 34 8.08 6.02 5.37
CA ALA A 34 9.31 6.79 5.18
C ALA A 34 9.42 7.46 3.79
N VAL A 35 8.79 6.91 2.74
CA VAL A 35 8.85 7.49 1.38
C VAL A 35 7.74 8.52 1.11
N LEU A 36 6.68 8.55 1.92
CA LEU A 36 5.55 9.47 1.73
C LEU A 36 5.93 10.96 1.81
N PRO A 37 6.81 11.42 2.73
CA PRO A 37 7.20 12.83 2.79
C PRO A 37 7.90 13.30 1.51
N ALA A 38 8.80 12.46 0.98
CA ALA A 38 9.51 12.78 -0.26
C ALA A 38 8.55 12.86 -1.46
N ALA A 39 7.59 11.92 -1.55
CA ALA A 39 6.56 11.94 -2.59
C ALA A 39 5.67 13.19 -2.51
N ALA A 40 5.23 13.56 -1.30
CA ALA A 40 4.43 14.76 -1.07
C ALA A 40 5.17 16.04 -1.46
N LEU A 41 6.47 16.14 -1.13
CA LEU A 41 7.30 17.27 -1.53
C LEU A 41 7.46 17.35 -3.05
N LEU A 42 7.70 16.22 -3.72
CA LEU A 42 7.81 16.16 -5.19
C LEU A 42 6.53 16.68 -5.87
N VAL A 43 5.36 16.22 -5.44
CA VAL A 43 4.07 16.71 -5.94
C VAL A 43 3.89 18.19 -5.66
N ARG A 44 4.18 18.65 -4.43
CA ARG A 44 3.98 20.05 -4.04
C ARG A 44 4.89 20.99 -4.82
N LEU A 45 6.13 20.61 -5.07
CA LEU A 45 7.09 21.40 -5.84
C LEU A 45 6.70 21.47 -7.33
N GLY A 46 6.08 20.42 -7.86
CA GLY A 46 5.62 20.36 -9.24
C GLY A 46 4.36 21.17 -9.57
N ASN A 47 3.65 21.70 -8.56
CA ASN A 47 2.42 22.47 -8.75
C ASN A 47 2.66 23.83 -9.41
N GLY A 48 1.61 24.33 -10.10
CA GLY A 48 1.58 25.63 -10.79
C GLY A 48 1.86 26.84 -9.89
N ASP A 49 1.62 26.72 -8.59
CA ASP A 49 1.92 27.81 -7.65
C ASP A 49 3.40 27.88 -7.25
N MET A 50 4.19 26.84 -7.54
CA MET A 50 5.60 26.69 -7.14
C MET A 50 6.51 26.72 -8.37
N LEU A 51 7.21 25.62 -8.69
CA LEU A 51 8.11 25.53 -9.86
C LEU A 51 7.33 25.41 -11.18
N GLY A 52 6.03 25.07 -11.12
CA GLY A 52 5.15 24.98 -12.29
C GLY A 52 4.56 26.32 -12.74
N ARG A 53 4.94 27.44 -12.12
CA ARG A 53 4.36 28.76 -12.44
C ARG A 53 4.65 29.15 -13.88
N GLU A 54 3.63 29.61 -14.59
CA GLU A 54 3.73 30.01 -16.01
C GLU A 54 4.73 31.15 -16.25
N SER A 55 5.06 31.91 -15.20
CA SER A 55 6.07 32.96 -15.23
C SER A 55 7.52 32.45 -15.28
N PHE A 56 7.76 31.16 -15.02
CA PHE A 56 9.09 30.56 -15.08
C PHE A 56 9.48 30.11 -16.51
N PRO A 57 10.78 29.98 -16.79
CA PRO A 57 11.26 29.44 -18.06
C PRO A 57 10.66 28.05 -18.36
N THR A 58 10.35 27.76 -19.63
CA THR A 58 9.74 26.50 -20.07
C THR A 58 10.50 25.24 -19.62
N PHE A 59 11.82 25.34 -19.41
CA PHE A 59 12.61 24.24 -18.86
C PHE A 59 12.24 23.92 -17.40
N ILE A 60 12.02 24.94 -16.57
CA ILE A 60 11.67 24.77 -15.15
C ILE A 60 10.25 24.21 -15.01
N THR A 61 9.30 24.69 -15.81
CA THR A 61 7.92 24.18 -15.78
C THR A 61 7.83 22.72 -16.25
N LYS A 62 8.64 22.31 -17.24
CA LYS A 62 8.79 20.89 -17.61
C LYS A 62 9.39 20.05 -16.48
N LEU A 63 10.44 20.53 -15.82
CA LEU A 63 11.03 19.83 -14.68
C LEU A 63 10.01 19.67 -13.54
N ALA A 64 9.22 20.71 -13.27
CA ALA A 64 8.13 20.68 -12.29
C ALA A 64 7.10 19.59 -12.64
N SER A 65 6.73 19.44 -13.91
CA SER A 65 5.82 18.38 -14.36
C SER A 65 6.39 16.97 -14.14
N TYR A 66 7.70 16.77 -14.33
CA TYR A 66 8.35 15.49 -14.07
C TYR A 66 8.40 15.17 -12.57
N MET A 67 8.65 16.17 -11.73
CA MET A 67 8.59 16.01 -10.27
C MET A 67 7.19 15.67 -9.79
N ALA A 68 6.15 16.36 -10.30
CA ALA A 68 4.77 16.05 -10.00
C ALA A 68 4.40 14.62 -10.41
N ALA A 69 4.78 14.20 -11.63
CA ALA A 69 4.53 12.85 -12.12
C ALA A 69 5.24 11.77 -11.29
N GLY A 70 6.51 12.01 -10.91
CA GLY A 70 7.27 11.07 -10.08
C GLY A 70 6.70 10.93 -8.66
N GLY A 71 6.34 12.05 -8.03
CA GLY A 71 5.68 12.03 -6.72
C GLY A 71 4.30 11.37 -6.77
N GLY A 72 3.52 11.65 -7.83
CA GLY A 72 2.23 11.03 -8.09
C GLY A 72 2.35 9.50 -8.22
N ALA A 73 3.33 9.01 -8.97
CA ALA A 73 3.53 7.56 -9.14
C ALA A 73 3.72 6.80 -7.82
N ILE A 74 4.36 7.41 -6.81
CA ILE A 74 4.53 6.83 -5.47
C ILE A 74 3.19 6.78 -4.73
N LEU A 75 2.42 7.88 -4.77
CA LEU A 75 1.14 7.99 -4.09
C LEU A 75 0.07 7.08 -4.73
N ASP A 76 0.05 6.99 -6.06
CA ASP A 76 -0.89 6.18 -6.82
C ASP A 76 -0.66 4.68 -6.60
N ASN A 77 0.59 4.26 -6.38
CA ASN A 77 0.98 2.88 -6.10
C ASN A 77 1.19 2.60 -4.60
N MET A 78 0.73 3.49 -3.72
CA MET A 78 0.86 3.35 -2.27
C MET A 78 0.32 2.01 -1.73
N PRO A 79 -0.83 1.47 -2.19
CA PRO A 79 -1.28 0.14 -1.79
C PRO A 79 -0.25 -0.98 -2.01
N LEU A 80 0.45 -0.96 -3.15
CA LEU A 80 1.48 -1.93 -3.49
C LEU A 80 2.70 -1.77 -2.56
N LEU A 81 3.12 -0.53 -2.30
CA LEU A 81 4.22 -0.24 -1.38
C LEU A 81 3.91 -0.75 0.04
N PHE A 82 2.67 -0.60 0.50
CA PHE A 82 2.24 -1.13 1.78
C PHE A 82 2.21 -2.67 1.79
N ALA A 83 1.75 -3.33 0.72
CA ALA A 83 1.81 -4.79 0.62
C ALA A 83 3.23 -5.31 0.77
N VAL A 84 4.19 -4.70 0.08
CA VAL A 84 5.60 -5.08 0.16
C VAL A 84 6.19 -4.77 1.54
N GLY A 85 5.93 -3.59 2.10
CA GLY A 85 6.44 -3.19 3.41
C GLY A 85 5.95 -4.08 4.55
N ILE A 86 4.66 -4.44 4.53
CA ILE A 86 4.08 -5.36 5.51
C ILE A 86 4.68 -6.76 5.36
N ALA A 87 4.74 -7.31 4.14
CA ALA A 87 5.29 -8.65 3.90
C ALA A 87 6.74 -8.76 4.39
N ILE A 88 7.57 -7.75 4.10
CA ILE A 88 8.96 -7.69 4.58
C ILE A 88 9.04 -7.65 6.11
N GLY A 89 8.20 -6.85 6.78
CA GLY A 89 8.23 -6.75 8.24
C GLY A 89 7.63 -7.96 8.97
N PHE A 90 6.80 -8.75 8.28
CA PHE A 90 6.24 -10.01 8.79
C PHE A 90 7.11 -11.23 8.50
N ALA A 91 7.95 -11.17 7.46
CA ALA A 91 8.87 -12.24 7.14
C ALA A 91 9.87 -12.50 8.27
N LYS A 92 10.24 -13.78 8.45
CA LYS A 92 11.31 -14.17 9.37
C LYS A 92 12.70 -13.86 8.80
N LYS A 93 12.82 -13.91 7.46
CA LYS A 93 13.96 -13.44 6.68
C LYS A 93 13.44 -12.50 5.60
N SER A 94 13.86 -11.25 5.66
CA SER A 94 13.51 -10.20 4.70
C SER A 94 14.39 -10.30 3.46
N ASP A 95 14.24 -11.39 2.69
CA ASP A 95 14.97 -11.62 1.45
C ASP A 95 14.17 -11.08 0.23
N GLY A 96 14.85 -10.87 -0.90
CA GLY A 96 14.22 -10.35 -2.13
C GLY A 96 13.06 -11.19 -2.67
N SER A 97 13.01 -12.49 -2.32
CA SER A 97 11.89 -13.37 -2.66
C SER A 97 10.57 -12.96 -1.97
N THR A 98 10.63 -12.43 -0.75
CA THR A 98 9.45 -11.92 -0.02
C THR A 98 8.84 -10.73 -0.75
N ALA A 99 9.70 -9.81 -1.23
CA ALA A 99 9.24 -8.64 -1.97
C ALA A 99 8.60 -9.05 -3.32
N LEU A 100 9.22 -9.98 -4.05
CA LEU A 100 8.66 -10.52 -5.30
C LEU A 100 7.31 -11.22 -5.12
N ALA A 101 7.18 -12.02 -4.06
CA ALA A 101 5.92 -12.66 -3.71
C ALA A 101 4.84 -11.62 -3.40
N ALA A 102 5.17 -10.59 -2.61
CA ALA A 102 4.24 -9.54 -2.23
C ALA A 102 3.74 -8.73 -3.42
N VAL A 103 4.64 -8.35 -4.34
CA VAL A 103 4.27 -7.67 -5.59
C VAL A 103 3.35 -8.54 -6.43
N THR A 104 3.73 -9.81 -6.65
CA THR A 104 2.94 -10.72 -7.48
C THR A 104 1.55 -10.98 -6.89
N GLY A 105 1.48 -11.27 -5.58
CA GLY A 105 0.23 -11.50 -4.87
C GLY A 105 -0.68 -10.27 -4.87
N TYR A 106 -0.11 -9.08 -4.66
CA TYR A 106 -0.87 -7.82 -4.73
C TYR A 106 -1.39 -7.52 -6.14
N LEU A 107 -0.61 -7.78 -7.19
CA LEU A 107 -1.07 -7.58 -8.58
C LEU A 107 -2.22 -8.53 -8.95
N VAL A 108 -2.14 -9.80 -8.53
CA VAL A 108 -3.23 -10.76 -8.70
C VAL A 108 -4.47 -10.28 -7.95
N PHE A 109 -4.31 -9.88 -6.68
CA PHE A 109 -5.40 -9.34 -5.87
C PHE A 109 -6.08 -8.13 -6.51
N GLN A 110 -5.28 -7.17 -6.99
CA GLN A 110 -5.77 -5.97 -7.64
C GLN A 110 -6.60 -6.32 -8.90
N LYS A 111 -6.14 -7.28 -9.71
CA LYS A 111 -6.88 -7.70 -10.91
C LYS A 111 -8.15 -8.48 -10.58
N VAL A 112 -8.12 -9.32 -9.54
CA VAL A 112 -9.31 -10.03 -9.06
C VAL A 112 -10.33 -9.04 -8.52
N LEU A 113 -9.94 -8.09 -7.68
CA LEU A 113 -10.83 -7.03 -7.19
C LEU A 113 -11.41 -6.20 -8.34
N ALA A 114 -10.64 -5.96 -9.40
CA ALA A 114 -11.13 -5.25 -10.57
C ALA A 114 -12.20 -6.01 -11.38
N THR A 115 -12.33 -7.33 -11.20
CA THR A 115 -13.44 -8.10 -11.79
C THR A 115 -14.73 -8.01 -10.98
N PHE A 116 -14.65 -7.66 -9.69
CA PHE A 116 -15.82 -7.37 -8.89
C PHE A 116 -16.23 -5.92 -9.16
N THR A 117 -17.34 -5.75 -9.87
CA THR A 117 -18.01 -4.47 -10.07
C THR A 117 -19.23 -4.45 -9.15
N ASP A 118 -19.35 -3.41 -8.34
CA ASP A 118 -20.50 -3.18 -7.47
C ASP A 118 -21.14 -1.86 -7.91
N SER A 119 -22.44 -1.93 -8.17
CA SER A 119 -23.25 -0.82 -8.69
C SER A 119 -23.35 0.37 -7.72
N ASN A 120 -22.86 0.25 -6.48
CA ASN A 120 -22.77 1.34 -5.51
C ASN A 120 -21.44 2.12 -5.56
N LEU A 121 -20.46 1.70 -6.36
CA LEU A 121 -19.21 2.46 -6.50
C LEU A 121 -19.33 3.60 -7.54
N PRO A 122 -18.51 4.67 -7.40
CA PRO A 122 -18.49 5.77 -8.38
C PRO A 122 -18.13 5.23 -9.76
N GLN A 123 -18.98 5.45 -10.76
CA GLN A 123 -18.72 4.99 -12.13
C GLN A 123 -17.49 5.71 -12.71
N VAL A 124 -16.58 4.95 -13.31
CA VAL A 124 -15.38 5.47 -13.96
C VAL A 124 -15.56 5.31 -15.45
N ALA A 125 -15.49 6.44 -16.16
CA ALA A 125 -15.46 6.49 -17.61
C ALA A 125 -14.39 5.51 -18.15
N SER A 126 -14.84 4.42 -18.75
CA SER A 126 -13.99 3.41 -19.37
C SER A 126 -14.27 3.39 -20.85
N VAL A 127 -13.23 3.35 -21.68
CA VAL A 127 -13.42 3.29 -23.14
C VAL A 127 -13.50 1.82 -23.54
N ALA A 128 -14.71 1.37 -23.88
CA ALA A 128 -14.94 0.12 -24.59
C ALA A 128 -15.41 0.46 -26.01
N ASP A 129 -14.79 -0.15 -27.03
CA ASP A 129 -15.15 0.04 -28.45
C ASP A 129 -15.20 1.51 -28.92
N GLY A 130 -14.20 2.32 -28.57
CA GLY A 130 -14.07 3.69 -29.09
C GLY A 130 -15.17 4.67 -28.62
N LYS A 131 -16.01 4.27 -27.66
CA LYS A 131 -16.99 5.12 -26.97
C LYS A 131 -16.68 5.16 -25.49
N ILE A 132 -16.85 6.33 -24.88
CA ILE A 132 -16.75 6.49 -23.43
C ILE A 132 -18.02 5.87 -22.83
N VAL A 133 -17.89 4.67 -22.27
CA VAL A 133 -18.95 4.03 -21.48
C VAL A 133 -18.62 4.20 -20.00
N MET A 134 -19.58 4.63 -19.21
CA MET A 134 -19.40 4.71 -17.75
C MET A 134 -19.42 3.29 -17.22
N SER A 135 -18.24 2.71 -16.96
CA SER A 135 -18.13 1.38 -16.36
C SER A 135 -18.08 1.55 -14.84
N ASP A 136 -18.69 0.63 -14.11
CA ASP A 136 -18.58 0.61 -12.65
C ASP A 136 -17.09 0.59 -12.26
N ALA A 137 -16.71 1.42 -11.27
CA ALA A 137 -15.33 1.41 -10.79
C ALA A 137 -14.95 -0.01 -10.35
N PRO A 138 -13.76 -0.50 -10.73
CA PRO A 138 -13.22 -1.67 -10.10
C PRO A 138 -13.09 -1.42 -8.59
N VAL A 139 -13.50 -2.40 -7.77
CA VAL A 139 -13.37 -2.30 -6.31
C VAL A 139 -11.90 -2.03 -5.97
N ASN A 140 -11.64 -0.89 -5.34
CA ASN A 140 -10.30 -0.52 -4.92
C ASN A 140 -10.22 -0.57 -3.40
N ALA A 141 -9.56 -1.60 -2.88
CA ALA A 141 -9.33 -1.74 -1.44
C ALA A 141 -8.27 -0.77 -0.89
N GLY A 142 -7.64 0.03 -1.76
CA GLY A 142 -6.66 1.05 -1.39
C GLY A 142 -5.53 0.49 -0.54
N VAL A 143 -5.03 1.33 0.37
CA VAL A 143 -3.94 0.96 1.28
C VAL A 143 -4.32 -0.21 2.19
N LEU A 144 -5.59 -0.32 2.58
CA LEU A 144 -6.08 -1.44 3.39
C LEU A 144 -5.93 -2.78 2.66
N GLY A 145 -6.27 -2.82 1.37
CA GLY A 145 -6.05 -3.99 0.52
C GLY A 145 -4.57 -4.38 0.44
N GLY A 146 -3.70 -3.38 0.33
CA GLY A 146 -2.25 -3.57 0.42
C GLY A 146 -1.80 -4.20 1.74
N VAL A 147 -2.25 -3.65 2.87
CA VAL A 147 -1.91 -4.17 4.20
C VAL A 147 -2.39 -5.60 4.39
N VAL A 148 -3.64 -5.91 4.01
CA VAL A 148 -4.19 -7.26 4.11
C VAL A 148 -3.38 -8.23 3.27
N MET A 149 -3.11 -7.90 2.00
CA MET A 149 -2.32 -8.80 1.14
C MET A 149 -0.89 -8.98 1.63
N GLY A 150 -0.26 -7.94 2.18
CA GLY A 150 1.07 -8.06 2.77
C GLY A 150 1.13 -8.95 4.02
N ILE A 151 0.02 -9.18 4.73
CA ILE A 151 -0.05 -10.15 5.84
C ILE A 151 -0.26 -11.58 5.31
N VAL A 152 -0.98 -11.73 4.20
CA VAL A 152 -1.33 -13.03 3.61
C VAL A 152 -0.14 -13.68 2.89
N VAL A 153 0.72 -12.87 2.26
CA VAL A 153 1.92 -13.32 1.54
C VAL A 153 3.10 -13.54 2.48
#